data_AF-A0A1Z5SQM3-F1
#
_entry.id   AF-A0A1Z5SQM3-F1
#
_cell.length_a   1.000
_cell.length_b   1.000
_cell.length_c   1.000
_cell.angle_alpha   90.00
_cell.angle_beta   90.00
_cell.angle_gamma   90.00
#
_symmetry.space_group_name_H-M   'P 1'
#
loop_
_entity.id
_entity.type
_entity.pdbx_description
1 polymer ?
#
loop_
_entity_poly.entity_id
_entity_poly.type
_entity_poly.pdbx_seq_one_letter_code
_entity_poly.pdbx_strand_id
1 'polypeptide(L)'
;MIGQPGFFVLGSYIGWIYAQSSHLVRRCIFTLLLPFAALAFALTASGAESISWTAPVLFTGLIGFLSCLAMAECVGLIMETFDTCDLQPGVNSKHRLNSMAETTRRRRTNYSSFPRVCAGFFAAQSLGFFLAAAATGVSGDITRALGAQVAVSIVAAILLFVTLLFMFIMWRWKEVQVIPNSVFGAATRKGSTAWNNAAGGTAVGGAADDADWKAVVIGNPSQKMRRINLLEMGSQTRWTEIRKLNRLLGRWYG
;
A
#
# COMPACT_ATOMS: atom_id res chain seq x y z
N MET A 1 29.06 -5.02 -17.49
CA MET A 1 27.58 -5.20 -17.58
C MET A 1 26.79 -3.89 -17.39
N ILE A 2 27.38 -2.81 -16.86
CA ILE A 2 26.73 -1.49 -16.69
C ILE A 2 26.68 -0.64 -17.99
N GLY A 3 27.40 -0.99 -19.05
CA GLY A 3 27.48 -0.19 -20.28
C GLY A 3 26.29 -0.29 -21.24
N GLN A 4 25.24 -1.04 -20.90
CA GLN A 4 24.02 -1.10 -21.72
C GLN A 4 23.08 0.05 -21.35
N PRO A 5 22.52 0.78 -22.33
CA PRO A 5 21.64 1.93 -22.04
C PRO A 5 20.44 1.53 -21.18
N GLY A 6 19.93 0.31 -21.33
CA GLY A 6 18.86 -0.23 -20.47
C GLY A 6 19.25 -0.37 -18.99
N PHE A 7 20.50 -0.76 -18.69
CA PHE A 7 20.99 -0.88 -17.30
C PHE A 7 21.24 0.48 -16.64
N PHE A 8 21.64 1.50 -17.41
CA PHE A 8 21.77 2.86 -16.92
C PHE A 8 20.41 3.47 -16.59
N VAL A 9 19.40 3.27 -17.44
CA VAL A 9 18.02 3.72 -17.18
C VAL A 9 17.43 2.97 -15.98
N LEU A 10 17.64 1.66 -15.89
CA LEU A 10 17.20 0.88 -14.73
C LEU A 10 17.92 1.33 -13.45
N GLY A 11 19.23 1.57 -13.51
CA GLY A 11 20.05 2.02 -12.38
C GLY A 11 19.71 3.43 -11.91
N SER A 12 19.46 4.37 -12.83
CA SER A 12 19.00 5.72 -12.50
C SER A 12 17.57 5.71 -11.95
N TYR A 13 16.69 4.86 -12.50
CA TYR A 13 15.34 4.65 -12.00
C TYR A 13 15.34 4.06 -10.59
N ILE A 14 16.16 3.04 -10.35
CA ILE A 14 16.36 2.43 -9.03
C ILE A 14 16.95 3.46 -8.05
N GLY A 15 17.96 4.23 -8.46
CA GLY A 15 18.53 5.31 -7.66
C GLY A 15 17.51 6.40 -7.29
N TRP A 16 16.65 6.78 -8.24
CA TRP A 16 15.55 7.73 -8.01
C TRP A 16 14.47 7.16 -7.09
N ILE A 17 14.13 5.87 -7.22
CA ILE A 17 13.23 5.16 -6.29
C ILE A 17 13.78 5.16 -4.86
N TYR A 18 15.08 4.90 -4.68
CA TYR A 18 15.73 4.85 -3.37
C TYR A 18 15.94 6.24 -2.75
N ALA A 19 16.09 7.28 -3.57
CA ALA A 19 16.21 8.66 -3.09
C ALA A 19 14.88 9.22 -2.53
N GLN A 20 13.74 8.68 -2.94
CA GLN A 20 12.43 9.16 -2.48
C GLN A 20 12.11 8.63 -1.07
N SER A 21 12.19 9.49 -0.05
CA SER A 21 11.95 9.11 1.35
C SER A 21 10.49 8.77 1.68
N SER A 22 9.53 8.97 0.77
CA SER A 22 8.12 8.64 1.01
C SER A 22 7.44 7.92 -0.17
N HIS A 23 6.87 6.75 0.12
CA HIS A 23 6.07 5.98 -0.83
C HIS A 23 4.86 6.76 -1.37
N LEU A 24 4.28 7.66 -0.56
CA LEU A 24 3.10 8.44 -0.95
C LEU A 24 3.44 9.46 -2.04
N VAL A 25 4.55 10.20 -1.92
CA VAL A 25 4.97 11.15 -2.95
C VAL A 25 5.30 10.43 -4.26
N ARG A 26 5.97 9.28 -4.19
CA ARG A 26 6.26 8.45 -5.37
C ARG A 26 4.98 8.01 -6.09
N ARG A 27 3.99 7.52 -5.34
CA ARG A 27 2.66 7.12 -5.85
C ARG A 27 1.95 8.29 -6.52
N CYS A 28 1.94 9.46 -5.89
CA CYS A 28 1.31 10.66 -6.46
C CYS A 28 2.00 11.09 -7.76
N ILE A 29 3.33 11.13 -7.81
CA ILE A 29 4.06 11.56 -9.02
C ILE A 29 3.74 10.65 -10.20
N PHE A 30 3.83 9.33 -10.04
CA PHE A 30 3.60 8.41 -11.16
C PHE A 30 2.15 8.40 -11.63
N THR A 31 1.19 8.45 -10.71
CA THR A 31 -0.24 8.44 -11.07
C THR A 31 -0.71 9.78 -11.64
N LEU A 32 -0.12 10.90 -11.23
CA LEU A 32 -0.41 12.24 -11.78
C LEU A 32 0.26 12.49 -13.13
N LEU A 33 1.50 12.04 -13.35
CA LEU A 33 2.17 12.26 -14.63
C LEU A 33 1.48 11.52 -15.78
N LEU A 34 0.82 10.40 -15.48
CA LEU A 34 0.13 9.58 -16.48
C LEU A 34 -0.97 10.34 -17.26
N PRO A 35 -1.97 11.00 -16.63
CA PRO A 35 -2.97 11.78 -17.36
C PRO A 35 -2.38 12.99 -18.09
N PHE A 36 -1.31 13.61 -17.58
CA PHE A 36 -0.63 14.71 -18.30
C PHE A 36 0.10 14.19 -19.55
N ALA A 37 0.72 13.01 -19.49
CA ALA A 37 1.30 12.36 -20.66
C ALA A 37 0.22 12.00 -21.70
N ALA A 38 -0.95 11.53 -21.25
CA ALA A 38 -2.11 11.27 -22.12
C ALA A 38 -2.64 12.55 -22.78
N LEU A 39 -2.68 13.66 -22.05
CA LEU A 39 -3.06 14.96 -22.59
C LEU A 39 -2.03 15.48 -23.60
N ALA A 40 -0.73 15.33 -23.32
CA ALA A 40 0.33 15.67 -24.28
C ALA A 40 0.25 14.83 -25.56
N PHE A 41 -0.08 13.54 -25.44
CA PHE A 41 -0.38 12.69 -26.60
C PHE A 41 -1.59 13.21 -27.38
N ALA A 42 -2.70 13.58 -26.71
CA ALA A 42 -3.86 14.15 -27.38
C ALA A 42 -3.53 15.44 -28.16
N LEU A 43 -2.70 16.32 -27.58
CA LEU A 43 -2.26 17.56 -28.24
C LEU A 43 -1.32 17.33 -29.41
N THR A 44 -0.50 16.28 -29.36
CA THR A 44 0.42 15.94 -30.47
C THR A 44 -0.22 15.08 -31.55
N ALA A 45 -1.30 14.37 -31.22
CA ALA A 45 -2.11 13.61 -32.16
C ALA A 45 -3.03 14.50 -33.02
N SER A 46 -3.08 15.82 -32.77
CA SER A 46 -3.71 16.77 -33.69
C SER A 46 -3.07 16.62 -35.06
N GLY A 47 -3.85 16.32 -36.10
CA GLY A 47 -3.37 16.21 -37.49
C GLY A 47 -2.88 17.52 -38.11
N ALA A 48 -2.36 18.45 -37.32
CA ALA A 48 -1.72 19.65 -37.80
C ALA A 48 -0.44 19.24 -38.56
N GLU A 49 -0.37 19.59 -39.84
CA GLU A 49 0.71 19.26 -40.78
C GLU A 49 2.12 19.63 -40.28
N SER A 50 2.23 20.42 -39.21
CA SER A 50 3.48 20.89 -38.62
C SER A 50 4.06 20.01 -37.49
N ILE A 51 3.34 18.98 -37.01
CA ILE A 51 3.84 18.12 -35.93
C ILE A 51 4.50 16.87 -36.52
N SER A 52 5.78 16.66 -36.19
CA SER A 52 6.52 15.44 -36.55
C SER A 52 5.87 14.22 -35.90
N TRP A 53 5.76 13.12 -36.67
CA TRP A 53 5.31 11.80 -36.21
C TRP A 53 6.08 11.29 -34.97
N THR A 54 7.28 11.82 -34.73
CA THR A 54 8.12 11.50 -33.58
C THR A 54 7.45 11.83 -32.25
N ALA A 55 6.73 12.96 -32.15
CA ALA A 55 6.19 13.42 -30.88
C ALA A 55 5.06 12.51 -30.34
N PRO A 56 4.03 12.12 -31.13
CA PRO A 56 3.03 11.14 -30.70
C PRO A 56 3.63 9.79 -30.31
N VAL A 57 4.66 9.32 -31.02
CA VAL A 57 5.33 8.05 -30.72
C VAL A 57 6.04 8.12 -29.36
N LEU A 58 6.77 9.20 -29.08
CA LEU A 58 7.43 9.41 -27.80
C LEU A 58 6.42 9.48 -26.64
N PHE A 59 5.33 10.24 -26.80
CA PHE A 59 4.32 10.34 -25.75
C PHE A 59 3.56 9.03 -25.52
N THR A 60 3.31 8.25 -26.58
CA THR A 60 2.74 6.89 -26.43
C THR A 60 3.67 5.98 -25.65
N GLY A 61 4.97 6.00 -25.96
CA GLY A 61 5.99 5.27 -25.21
C GLY A 61 6.05 5.69 -23.74
N LEU A 62 5.95 6.99 -23.47
CA LEU A 62 5.93 7.54 -22.11
C LEU A 62 4.68 7.09 -21.32
N ILE A 63 3.50 7.08 -21.96
CA ILE A 63 2.26 6.57 -21.34
C ILE A 63 2.42 5.09 -20.97
N GLY A 64 2.96 4.27 -21.87
CA GLY A 64 3.22 2.85 -21.60
C GLY A 64 4.17 2.65 -20.43
N PHE A 65 5.28 3.40 -20.40
CA PHE A 65 6.24 3.36 -19.31
C PHE A 65 5.63 3.77 -17.96
N LEU A 66 4.95 4.92 -17.91
CA LEU A 66 4.29 5.42 -16.69
C LEU A 66 3.18 4.48 -16.20
N SER A 67 2.46 3.82 -17.11
CA SER A 67 1.43 2.84 -16.77
C SER A 67 2.03 1.65 -16.01
N CYS A 68 3.17 1.12 -16.47
CA CYS A 68 3.89 0.06 -15.77
C CYS A 68 4.31 0.49 -14.35
N LEU A 69 4.79 1.72 -14.19
CA LEU A 69 5.18 2.24 -12.87
C LEU A 69 3.96 2.40 -11.94
N ALA A 70 2.87 2.94 -12.46
CA ALA A 70 1.62 3.08 -11.70
C ALA A 70 1.07 1.71 -11.27
N MET A 71 1.09 0.71 -12.16
CA MET A 71 0.69 -0.66 -11.82
C MET A 71 1.58 -1.27 -10.72
N ALA A 72 2.90 -1.11 -10.82
CA ALA A 72 3.82 -1.62 -9.80
C ALA A 72 3.56 -0.99 -8.42
N GLU A 73 3.25 0.30 -8.36
CA GLU A 73 2.88 0.96 -7.10
C GLU A 73 1.51 0.52 -6.56
N CYS A 74 0.52 0.29 -7.43
CA CYS A 74 -0.78 -0.26 -7.04
C CYS A 74 -0.65 -1.68 -6.45
N VAL A 75 0.21 -2.51 -7.05
CA VAL A 75 0.57 -3.83 -6.50
C VAL A 75 1.23 -3.67 -5.12
N GLY A 76 2.20 -2.75 -5.01
CA GLY A 76 2.84 -2.43 -3.73
C GLY A 76 1.87 -1.94 -2.65
N LEU A 77 0.83 -1.18 -3.04
CA LEU A 77 -0.24 -0.72 -2.15
C LEU A 77 -1.10 -1.87 -1.63
N ILE A 78 -1.49 -2.80 -2.49
CA ILE A 78 -2.24 -4.00 -2.11
C ILE A 78 -1.44 -4.80 -1.08
N MET A 79 -0.14 -5.02 -1.36
CA MET A 79 0.75 -5.71 -0.44
C MET A 79 0.90 -4.97 0.89
N GLU A 80 1.15 -3.66 0.88
CA GLU A 80 1.30 -2.88 2.13
C GLU A 80 0.02 -2.91 2.99
N THR A 81 -1.16 -2.95 2.35
CA THR A 81 -2.47 -2.84 3.01
C THR A 81 -2.99 -4.18 3.53
N PHE A 82 -2.79 -5.28 2.78
CA PHE A 82 -3.42 -6.58 3.07
C PHE A 82 -2.42 -7.67 3.49
N ASP A 83 -1.12 -7.48 3.25
CA ASP A 83 -0.13 -8.44 3.71
C ASP A 83 0.02 -8.41 5.23
N THR A 84 -0.01 -9.59 5.82
CA THR A 84 0.05 -9.83 7.26
C THR A 84 0.98 -11.00 7.59
N CYS A 85 1.73 -11.51 6.59
CA CYS A 85 2.64 -12.64 6.80
C CYS A 85 3.79 -12.30 7.77
N ASP A 86 4.12 -11.03 7.91
CA ASP A 86 5.10 -10.51 8.87
C ASP A 86 4.57 -10.54 10.32
N LEU A 87 3.26 -10.56 10.51
CA LEU A 87 2.60 -10.65 11.81
C LEU A 87 2.55 -12.11 12.28
N GLN A 88 3.71 -12.66 12.67
CA GLN A 88 3.80 -14.04 13.15
C GLN A 88 2.92 -14.28 14.41
N PRO A 89 2.05 -15.30 14.41
CA PRO A 89 1.25 -15.67 15.57
C PRO A 89 2.12 -16.21 16.70
N GLY A 90 2.02 -15.55 17.86
CA GLY A 90 2.68 -15.95 19.11
C GLY A 90 4.02 -15.29 19.41
N VAL A 91 4.45 -14.30 18.60
CA VAL A 91 5.46 -13.31 19.03
C VAL A 91 5.00 -12.55 20.29
N ASN A 92 3.68 -12.39 20.44
CA ASN A 92 3.08 -11.64 21.53
C ASN A 92 2.64 -12.51 22.72
N SER A 93 2.88 -13.83 22.74
CA SER A 93 2.55 -14.66 23.91
C SER A 93 3.31 -15.99 23.87
N LYS A 94 4.35 -16.14 24.71
CA LYS A 94 5.20 -17.34 24.75
C LYS A 94 4.48 -18.59 25.28
N HIS A 95 3.66 -18.45 26.33
CA HIS A 95 3.04 -19.59 27.02
C HIS A 95 2.02 -20.39 26.18
N ARG A 96 1.28 -19.71 25.28
CA ARG A 96 0.18 -20.33 24.53
C ARG A 96 0.63 -21.18 23.33
N LEU A 97 1.88 -21.03 22.90
CA LEU A 97 2.48 -21.83 21.82
C LEU A 97 3.17 -23.11 22.34
N ASN A 98 3.71 -23.08 23.56
CA ASN A 98 4.45 -24.20 24.14
C ASN A 98 3.54 -25.28 24.74
N SER A 99 2.29 -24.94 25.06
CA SER A 99 1.26 -25.87 25.57
C SER A 99 0.44 -26.54 24.47
N MET A 100 0.66 -26.21 23.20
CA MET A 100 -0.08 -26.78 22.07
C MET A 100 0.74 -27.86 21.35
N ALA A 101 0.06 -28.94 20.94
CA ALA A 101 0.64 -29.97 20.08
C ALA A 101 1.26 -29.35 18.81
N GLU A 102 2.42 -29.85 18.38
CA GLU A 102 3.25 -29.25 17.32
C GLU A 102 2.49 -29.00 16.01
N THR A 103 1.57 -29.90 15.66
CA THR A 103 0.70 -29.77 14.47
C THR A 103 -0.30 -28.61 14.59
N THR A 104 -0.84 -28.38 15.78
CA THR A 104 -1.77 -27.27 16.07
C THR A 104 -1.02 -25.94 16.19
N ARG A 105 0.20 -25.99 16.73
CA ARG A 105 1.14 -24.85 16.77
C ARG A 105 1.46 -24.39 15.35
N ARG A 106 1.91 -25.29 14.46
CA ARG A 106 2.22 -24.97 13.05
C ARG A 106 1.02 -24.45 12.26
N ARG A 107 -0.19 -24.96 12.52
CA ARG A 107 -1.44 -24.45 11.88
C ARG A 107 -1.83 -23.06 12.36
N ARG A 108 -1.57 -22.72 13.62
CA ARG A 108 -1.88 -21.40 14.20
C ARG A 108 -0.78 -20.36 14.00
N THR A 109 0.46 -20.74 13.65
CA THR A 109 1.61 -19.85 13.40
C THR A 109 1.73 -19.34 11.95
N ASN A 110 0.85 -19.73 11.05
CA ASN A 110 0.85 -19.24 9.68
C ASN A 110 -0.43 -18.44 9.42
N TYR A 111 -0.40 -17.13 9.64
CA TYR A 111 -1.28 -16.25 8.88
C TYR A 111 -0.79 -16.30 7.44
N SER A 112 -1.40 -17.15 6.64
CA SER A 112 -1.34 -17.02 5.20
C SER A 112 -2.11 -15.73 4.88
N SER A 113 -1.39 -14.63 4.65
CA SER A 113 -1.97 -13.38 4.12
C SER A 113 -2.42 -13.53 2.67
N PHE A 114 -2.00 -14.63 2.02
CA PHE A 114 -2.22 -14.93 0.62
C PHE A 114 -3.70 -14.85 0.20
N PRO A 115 -4.72 -15.35 0.93
CA PRO A 115 -6.12 -15.19 0.51
C PRO A 115 -6.58 -13.73 0.44
N ARG A 116 -6.14 -12.87 1.37
CA ARG A 116 -6.52 -11.44 1.41
C ARG A 116 -5.84 -10.66 0.29
N VAL A 117 -4.54 -10.91 0.12
CA VAL A 117 -3.74 -10.33 -0.96
C VAL A 117 -4.25 -10.78 -2.32
N CYS A 118 -4.50 -12.08 -2.51
CA CYS A 118 -5.08 -12.63 -3.74
C CYS A 118 -6.46 -12.03 -4.02
N ALA A 119 -7.34 -11.90 -3.02
CA ALA A 119 -8.63 -11.25 -3.21
C ALA A 119 -8.48 -9.80 -3.70
N GLY A 120 -7.52 -9.05 -3.15
CA GLY A 120 -7.16 -7.71 -3.64
C GLY A 120 -6.73 -7.70 -5.10
N PHE A 121 -5.84 -8.62 -5.51
CA PHE A 121 -5.41 -8.74 -6.90
C PHE A 121 -6.54 -9.14 -7.85
N PHE A 122 -7.36 -10.14 -7.49
CA PHE A 122 -8.48 -10.58 -8.32
C PHE A 122 -9.54 -9.48 -8.46
N ALA A 123 -9.84 -8.75 -7.39
CA ALA A 123 -10.78 -7.61 -7.46
C ALA A 123 -10.25 -6.50 -8.37
N ALA A 124 -8.96 -6.12 -8.23
CA ALA A 124 -8.35 -5.10 -9.07
C ALA A 124 -8.29 -5.52 -10.56
N GLN A 125 -7.87 -6.76 -10.82
CA GLN A 125 -7.70 -7.28 -12.17
C GLN A 125 -9.06 -7.50 -12.87
N SER A 126 -10.05 -8.04 -12.17
CA SER A 126 -11.40 -8.22 -12.72
C SER A 126 -12.06 -6.90 -13.07
N LEU A 127 -11.95 -5.88 -12.21
CA LEU A 127 -12.41 -4.53 -12.51
C LEU A 127 -11.66 -3.93 -13.70
N GLY A 128 -10.34 -4.12 -13.77
CA GLY A 128 -9.52 -3.67 -14.89
C GLY A 128 -9.95 -4.28 -16.21
N PHE A 129 -10.18 -5.60 -16.27
CA PHE A 129 -10.67 -6.27 -17.47
C PHE A 129 -12.09 -5.85 -17.86
N PHE A 130 -12.97 -5.66 -16.88
CA PHE A 130 -14.32 -5.16 -17.13
C PHE A 130 -14.29 -3.76 -17.77
N LEU A 131 -13.50 -2.85 -17.21
CA LEU A 131 -13.32 -1.50 -17.76
C LEU A 131 -12.64 -1.52 -19.13
N ALA A 132 -11.67 -2.39 -19.35
CA ALA A 132 -11.01 -2.57 -20.64
C ALA A 132 -12.01 -3.07 -21.71
N ALA A 133 -12.86 -4.04 -21.38
CA ALA A 133 -13.89 -4.54 -22.29
C ALA A 133 -14.90 -3.43 -22.67
N ALA A 134 -15.35 -2.64 -21.68
CA ALA A 134 -16.21 -1.49 -21.92
C ALA A 134 -15.52 -0.44 -22.82
N ALA A 135 -14.25 -0.13 -22.55
CA ALA A 135 -13.46 0.81 -23.35
C ALA A 135 -13.30 0.32 -24.80
N THR A 136 -13.01 -0.96 -25.02
CA THR A 136 -12.91 -1.53 -26.37
C THR A 136 -14.24 -1.46 -27.12
N GLY A 137 -15.36 -1.72 -26.45
CA GLY A 137 -16.69 -1.63 -27.07
C GLY A 137 -17.07 -0.21 -27.50
N VAL A 138 -16.77 0.79 -26.67
CA VAL A 138 -17.22 2.18 -26.88
C VAL A 138 -16.20 3.03 -27.67
N SER A 139 -14.92 2.66 -27.64
CA SER A 139 -13.82 3.42 -28.26
C SER A 139 -14.02 3.69 -29.76
N GLY A 140 -14.49 2.69 -30.52
CA GLY A 140 -14.65 2.80 -31.97
C GLY A 140 -15.72 3.83 -32.36
N ASP A 141 -16.85 3.81 -31.66
CA ASP A 141 -17.98 4.70 -31.94
C ASP A 141 -17.64 6.15 -31.55
N ILE A 142 -16.99 6.35 -30.41
CA ILE A 142 -16.52 7.69 -29.98
C ILE A 142 -15.51 8.25 -30.99
N THR A 143 -14.55 7.43 -31.42
CA THR A 143 -13.51 7.86 -32.37
C THR A 143 -14.10 8.24 -33.73
N ARG A 144 -15.11 7.50 -34.20
CA ARG A 144 -15.81 7.79 -35.46
C ARG A 144 -16.71 9.04 -35.37
N ALA A 145 -17.37 9.26 -34.25
CA ALA A 145 -18.31 10.37 -34.08
C ALA A 145 -17.62 11.72 -33.78
N LEU A 146 -16.57 11.72 -32.95
CA LEU A 146 -15.95 12.93 -32.41
C LEU A 146 -14.52 13.18 -32.95
N GLY A 147 -13.95 12.21 -33.65
CA GLY A 147 -12.56 12.23 -34.10
C GLY A 147 -11.58 11.75 -33.03
N ALA A 148 -10.40 11.30 -33.49
CA ALA A 148 -9.40 10.65 -32.64
C ALA A 148 -8.85 11.56 -31.53
N GLN A 149 -8.60 12.82 -31.82
CA GLN A 149 -8.05 13.77 -30.85
C GLN A 149 -9.01 14.00 -29.67
N VAL A 150 -10.30 14.19 -29.95
CA VAL A 150 -11.33 14.40 -28.93
C VAL A 150 -11.58 13.10 -28.15
N ALA A 151 -11.59 11.95 -28.82
CA ALA A 151 -11.73 10.66 -28.16
C ALA A 151 -10.61 10.41 -27.13
N VAL A 152 -9.36 10.70 -27.49
CA VAL A 152 -8.20 10.54 -26.60
C VAL A 152 -8.23 11.54 -25.45
N SER A 153 -8.64 12.80 -25.69
CA SER A 153 -8.72 13.80 -24.63
C SER A 153 -9.81 13.48 -23.58
N ILE A 154 -10.94 12.88 -24.01
CA ILE A 154 -11.96 12.36 -23.10
C ILE A 154 -11.37 11.28 -22.19
N VAL A 155 -10.62 10.33 -22.75
CA VAL A 155 -9.96 9.28 -21.96
C VAL A 155 -8.94 9.87 -20.99
N ALA A 156 -8.14 10.85 -21.42
CA ALA A 156 -7.20 11.55 -20.56
C ALA A 156 -7.90 12.29 -19.41
N ALA A 157 -9.06 12.90 -19.66
CA ALA A 157 -9.87 13.58 -18.64
C ALA A 157 -10.47 12.59 -17.62
N ILE A 158 -11.01 11.45 -18.08
CA ILE A 158 -11.50 10.39 -17.20
C ILE A 158 -10.35 9.85 -16.33
N LEU A 159 -9.18 9.61 -16.93
CA LEU A 159 -8.01 9.15 -16.21
C LEU A 159 -7.56 10.17 -15.15
N LEU A 160 -7.54 11.46 -15.49
CA LEU A 160 -7.22 12.53 -14.54
C LEU A 160 -8.21 12.53 -13.37
N PHE A 161 -9.51 12.45 -13.65
CA PHE A 161 -10.54 12.43 -12.62
C PHE A 161 -10.38 11.22 -11.67
N VAL A 162 -10.16 10.02 -12.22
CA VAL A 162 -9.94 8.81 -11.41
C VAL A 162 -8.64 8.93 -10.59
N THR A 163 -7.58 9.52 -11.14
CA THR A 163 -6.34 9.81 -10.41
C THR A 163 -6.56 10.77 -9.25
N LEU A 164 -7.33 11.85 -9.45
CA LEU A 164 -7.66 12.80 -8.39
C LEU A 164 -8.47 12.12 -7.28
N LEU A 165 -9.46 11.29 -7.64
CA LEU A 165 -10.23 10.50 -6.68
C LEU A 165 -9.34 9.52 -5.90
N PHE A 166 -8.41 8.86 -6.59
CA PHE A 166 -7.44 7.97 -5.96
C PHE A 166 -6.54 8.72 -4.96
N MET A 167 -6.06 9.91 -5.32
CA MET A 167 -5.29 10.75 -4.38
C MET A 167 -6.11 11.18 -3.17
N PHE A 168 -7.39 11.50 -3.37
CA PHE A 168 -8.31 11.82 -2.28
C PHE A 168 -8.49 10.62 -1.32
N ILE A 169 -8.65 9.41 -1.85
CA ILE A 169 -8.72 8.16 -1.06
C ILE A 169 -7.39 7.87 -0.33
N MET A 170 -6.27 8.20 -0.97
CA MET A 170 -4.92 8.09 -0.42
C MET A 170 -4.53 9.22 0.53
N TRP A 171 -5.45 10.14 0.81
CA TRP A 171 -5.19 11.20 1.76
C TRP A 171 -5.35 10.69 3.20
N ARG A 172 -4.30 10.87 4.00
CA ARG A 172 -4.21 10.38 5.39
C ARG A 172 -4.90 11.33 6.38
N TRP A 173 -6.24 11.36 6.39
CA TRP A 173 -6.99 12.22 7.33
C TRP A 173 -7.07 11.68 8.75
N LYS A 174 -7.11 10.35 8.93
CA LYS A 174 -7.45 9.77 10.24
C LYS A 174 -6.19 9.37 11.00
N GLU A 175 -6.03 9.91 12.20
CA GLU A 175 -4.98 9.48 13.11
C GLU A 175 -5.48 8.35 14.01
N VAL A 176 -4.78 7.21 13.97
CA VAL A 176 -5.15 6.01 14.71
C VAL A 176 -4.01 5.56 15.60
N GLN A 177 -4.35 5.21 16.84
CA GLN A 177 -3.41 4.61 17.76
C GLN A 177 -3.05 3.20 17.29
N VAL A 178 -1.74 2.97 17.12
CA VAL A 178 -1.20 1.66 16.71
C VAL A 178 -0.50 0.99 17.90
N ILE A 179 0.13 1.76 18.79
CA ILE A 179 0.84 1.24 19.96
C ILE A 179 0.13 1.67 21.25
N PRO A 180 -0.10 0.75 22.21
CA PRO A 180 -0.72 1.08 23.49
C PRO A 180 0.11 2.05 24.34
N ASN A 181 -0.60 2.90 25.09
CA ASN A 181 0.01 3.88 26.00
C ASN A 181 0.89 3.22 27.08
N SER A 182 0.52 2.01 27.51
CA SER A 182 1.24 1.25 28.54
C SER A 182 2.66 0.88 28.11
N VAL A 183 2.93 0.70 26.82
CA VAL A 183 4.26 0.33 26.30
C VAL A 183 5.23 1.50 26.39
N PHE A 184 4.79 2.71 26.02
CA PHE A 184 5.59 3.92 26.18
C PHE A 184 5.70 4.33 27.66
N GLY A 185 4.64 4.17 28.46
CA GLY A 185 4.67 4.46 29.89
C GLY A 185 5.56 3.52 30.72
N ALA A 186 5.61 2.22 30.36
CA ALA A 186 6.46 1.24 31.03
C ALA A 186 7.96 1.45 30.72
N ALA A 187 8.31 1.94 29.53
CA ALA A 187 9.69 2.26 29.16
C ALA A 187 10.21 3.56 29.79
N THR A 188 9.32 4.49 30.19
CA THR A 188 9.71 5.84 30.65
C THR A 188 9.51 6.07 32.16
N ARG A 189 8.75 5.23 32.87
CA ARG A 189 8.55 5.38 34.32
C ARG A 189 9.61 4.60 35.12
N LYS A 190 10.52 5.33 35.77
CA LYS A 190 11.40 4.83 36.84
C LYS A 190 10.52 4.19 37.92
N GLY A 191 10.48 2.86 37.98
CA GLY A 191 9.67 2.06 38.92
C GLY A 191 8.65 1.11 38.26
N SER A 192 8.55 1.07 36.93
CA SER A 192 7.63 0.15 36.24
C SER A 192 8.12 -1.31 36.34
N THR A 193 7.22 -2.29 36.21
CA THR A 193 7.57 -3.72 36.21
C THR A 193 8.59 -4.10 35.12
N ALA A 194 8.64 -3.36 34.01
CA ALA A 194 9.65 -3.51 32.97
C ALA A 194 11.04 -2.98 33.38
N TRP A 195 11.11 -1.96 34.24
CA TRP A 195 12.37 -1.48 34.84
C TRP A 195 12.86 -2.42 35.96
N ASN A 196 11.96 -2.94 36.79
CA ASN A 196 12.31 -3.87 37.88
C ASN A 196 12.75 -5.25 37.37
N ASN A 197 12.21 -5.74 36.25
CA ASN A 197 12.65 -7.00 35.64
C ASN A 197 14.04 -6.91 35.01
N ALA A 198 14.51 -5.71 34.64
CA ALA A 198 15.90 -5.48 34.23
C ALA A 198 16.86 -5.39 35.44
N ALA A 199 16.32 -5.17 36.65
CA ALA A 199 17.07 -4.99 37.89
C ALA A 199 16.96 -6.18 38.89
N GLY A 200 16.48 -7.35 38.44
CA GLY A 200 16.52 -8.58 39.23
C GLY A 200 15.57 -8.67 40.43
N GLY A 201 14.41 -8.00 40.39
CA GLY A 201 13.41 -8.04 41.48
C GLY A 201 12.10 -8.72 41.09
N THR A 202 11.70 -9.74 41.84
CA THR A 202 10.42 -10.47 41.79
C THR A 202 9.23 -9.52 42.02
N ALA A 203 8.28 -9.45 41.06
CA ALA A 203 7.09 -8.61 41.16
C ALA A 203 5.85 -9.40 41.61
N VAL A 204 5.25 -8.97 42.72
CA VAL A 204 3.93 -9.38 43.23
C VAL A 204 2.90 -8.33 42.84
N GLY A 205 1.73 -8.76 42.35
CA GLY A 205 0.46 -8.04 42.49
C GLY A 205 0.07 -7.08 41.36
N GLY A 206 -0.87 -7.51 40.51
CA GLY A 206 -1.64 -6.64 39.62
C GLY A 206 -2.30 -7.45 38.51
N ALA A 207 -3.62 -7.64 38.61
CA ALA A 207 -4.58 -8.26 37.67
C ALA A 207 -3.99 -9.22 36.62
N ALA A 208 -4.40 -10.51 36.70
CA ALA A 208 -4.01 -11.64 35.86
C ALA A 208 -4.07 -11.39 34.33
N ASP A 209 -3.15 -10.57 33.83
CA ASP A 209 -2.94 -10.27 32.45
C ASP A 209 -1.62 -10.96 32.06
N ASP A 210 -1.69 -11.82 31.05
CA ASP A 210 -0.62 -12.72 30.61
C ASP A 210 0.78 -12.07 30.74
N ALA A 211 1.57 -12.48 31.73
CA ALA A 211 2.89 -11.91 32.05
C ALA A 211 3.88 -11.94 30.86
N ASP A 212 3.55 -12.71 29.82
CA ASP A 212 4.33 -12.92 28.61
C ASP A 212 3.90 -12.08 27.41
N TRP A 213 2.87 -11.22 27.54
CA TRP A 213 2.36 -10.47 26.39
C TRP A 213 3.23 -9.25 26.03
N LYS A 214 3.60 -9.16 24.75
CA LYS A 214 4.38 -8.04 24.19
C LYS A 214 3.62 -7.38 23.03
N ALA A 215 3.66 -6.06 22.94
CA ALA A 215 3.03 -5.32 21.85
C ALA A 215 3.84 -5.43 20.54
N VAL A 216 3.13 -5.48 19.41
CA VAL A 216 3.72 -5.41 18.07
C VAL A 216 4.10 -3.96 17.80
N VAL A 217 5.40 -3.73 17.64
CA VAL A 217 5.97 -2.43 17.25
C VAL A 217 6.59 -2.61 15.87
N ILE A 218 6.03 -1.93 14.86
CA ILE A 218 6.50 -2.02 13.48
C ILE A 218 7.32 -0.76 13.15
N GLY A 219 8.51 -0.98 12.58
CA GLY A 219 9.43 0.07 12.17
C GLY A 219 10.23 0.68 13.32
N ASN A 220 11.38 1.27 12.99
CA ASN A 220 12.19 2.07 13.89
C ASN A 220 12.54 3.39 13.18
N PRO A 221 12.14 4.58 13.68
CA PRO A 221 11.35 4.82 14.89
C PRO A 221 9.86 4.53 14.71
N SER A 222 9.20 4.00 15.75
CA SER A 222 7.76 3.73 15.74
C SER A 222 6.99 4.79 16.51
N GLN A 223 6.00 5.42 15.86
CA GLN A 223 5.16 6.44 16.49
C GLN A 223 3.91 5.80 17.12
N LYS A 224 3.53 6.29 18.32
CA LYS A 224 2.33 5.88 19.06
C LYS A 224 1.06 5.98 18.21
N MET A 225 0.99 7.06 17.43
CA MET A 225 -0.10 7.38 16.54
C MET A 225 0.38 7.32 15.10
N ARG A 226 -0.44 6.79 14.20
CA ARG A 226 -0.17 6.75 12.76
C ARG A 226 -1.36 7.34 12.02
N ARG A 227 -1.10 8.22 11.06
CA ARG A 227 -2.13 8.66 10.12
C ARG A 227 -2.36 7.56 9.09
N ILE A 228 -3.61 7.18 8.89
CA ILE A 228 -4.02 6.12 7.98
C ILE A 228 -4.96 6.64 6.89
N ASN A 229 -4.93 5.96 5.75
CA ASN A 229 -5.81 6.22 4.60
C ASN A 229 -7.13 5.46 4.70
N LEU A 230 -8.09 5.82 3.84
CA LEU A 230 -9.37 5.12 3.75
C LEU A 230 -9.19 3.62 3.43
N LEU A 231 -8.25 3.27 2.54
CA LEU A 231 -7.94 1.86 2.22
C LEU A 231 -7.36 1.08 3.42
N GLU A 232 -6.67 1.77 4.34
CA GLU A 232 -6.05 1.16 5.52
C GLU A 232 -7.04 0.99 6.69
N MET A 233 -8.24 1.58 6.61
CA MET A 233 -9.28 1.55 7.65
C MET A 233 -10.15 0.28 7.64
N GLY A 234 -10.05 -0.58 6.63
CA GLY A 234 -10.89 -1.78 6.50
C GLY A 234 -10.67 -2.83 7.61
N SER A 235 -11.65 -3.71 7.82
CA SER A 235 -11.61 -4.74 8.88
C SER A 235 -10.56 -5.83 8.66
N GLN A 236 -10.17 -6.05 7.39
CA GLN A 236 -9.22 -7.08 6.96
C GLN A 236 -7.82 -6.52 6.63
N THR A 237 -7.55 -5.25 6.97
CA THR A 237 -6.25 -4.62 6.69
C THR A 237 -5.20 -5.03 7.72
N ARG A 238 -3.93 -4.94 7.32
CA ARG A 238 -2.76 -5.12 8.18
C ARG A 238 -2.85 -4.27 9.45
N TRP A 239 -3.27 -3.01 9.30
CA TRP A 239 -3.37 -2.06 10.40
C TRP A 239 -4.46 -2.41 11.41
N THR A 240 -5.57 -2.96 10.95
CA THR A 240 -6.62 -3.46 11.83
C THR A 240 -6.14 -4.70 12.60
N GLU A 241 -5.40 -5.60 11.96
CA GLU A 241 -4.81 -6.77 12.64
C GLU A 241 -3.78 -6.37 13.71
N ILE A 242 -2.90 -5.41 13.42
CA ILE A 242 -1.95 -4.89 14.42
C ILE A 242 -2.68 -4.34 15.64
N ARG A 243 -3.78 -3.60 15.43
CA ARG A 243 -4.57 -3.02 16.52
C ARG A 243 -5.30 -4.09 17.33
N LYS A 244 -5.77 -5.18 16.70
CA LYS A 244 -6.32 -6.36 17.39
C LYS A 244 -5.23 -7.03 18.24
N LEU A 245 -4.04 -7.25 17.67
CA LEU A 245 -2.89 -7.83 18.38
C LEU A 245 -2.42 -6.97 19.56
N ASN A 246 -2.50 -5.65 19.40
CA ASN A 246 -2.16 -4.65 20.43
C ASN A 246 -3.30 -4.38 21.43
N ARG A 247 -4.41 -5.14 21.38
CA ARG A 247 -5.57 -5.01 22.28
C ARG A 247 -6.19 -3.60 22.28
N LEU A 248 -6.06 -2.86 21.17
CA LEU A 248 -6.60 -1.51 20.99
C LEU A 248 -8.01 -1.49 20.39
N LEU A 249 -8.43 -2.62 19.83
CA LEU A 249 -9.80 -2.86 19.42
C LEU A 249 -10.40 -3.79 20.47
N GLY A 250 -11.58 -3.43 21.00
CA GLY A 250 -12.32 -4.30 21.91
C GLY A 250 -12.49 -5.70 21.30
N ARG A 251 -12.61 -6.72 22.15
CA ARG A 251 -12.81 -8.12 21.76
C ARG A 251 -14.20 -8.34 21.16
N TRP A 252 -14.57 -7.62 20.11
CA TRP A 252 -15.88 -7.67 19.48
C TRP A 252 -15.77 -7.25 18.01
N TYR A 253 -15.75 -8.24 17.12
CA TYR A 253 -16.56 -8.29 15.90
C TYR A 253 -16.59 -9.78 15.52
N GLY A 254 -17.78 -10.38 15.69
CA GLY A 254 -18.11 -11.71 15.16
C GLY A 254 -18.25 -11.68 13.65
#